data_AF-A0A1V5TM20-F1
#
_entry.id   AF-A0A1V5TM20-F1
#
_cell.length_a   1.000
_cell.length_b   1.000
_cell.length_c   1.000
_cell.angle_alpha   90.00
_cell.angle_beta   90.00
_cell.angle_gamma   90.00
#
_symmetry.space_group_name_H-M   'P 1'
#
loop_
_entity.id
_entity.type
_entity.pdbx_description
1 polymer ?
#
loop_
_entity_poly.entity_id
_entity_poly.type
_entity_poly.pdbx_seq_one_letter_code
_entity_poly.pdbx_strand_id
1 'polypeptide(L)'
;MTKENEINRILDIGFVESGEWEISKRKIKRNLYRNLLSRNILYSFVVGNEIKYIGKTINTFLTRMYGYESPGKSQETNKRIRKNIKEELRRNKKVKIFVLAPESLLKYGDFSVNLAAGLEDSLIAKIKPNWNFQGKTRLIIDKKDEEIKVKNLRINTTVKKENIIKLNLSKSYYSKGFFNIKKEHSDYFGADKNRIEIYLGRKKQKCVKGYIDRTSNSNNSPRIHGGKELKEWLQNNFDQGSEIKIGIISKYSIIIFK
;
A
#
# COMPACT_ATOMS: atom_id res chain seq x y z
N MET A 1 -0.66 13.76 27.21
CA MET A 1 -0.25 13.73 25.78
C MET A 1 -1.52 13.59 24.97
N THR A 2 -1.78 14.46 24.00
CA THR A 2 -3.01 14.43 23.20
C THR A 2 -2.89 13.36 22.11
N LYS A 3 -4.02 12.79 21.66
CA LYS A 3 -4.06 11.76 20.59
C LYS A 3 -3.49 12.28 19.27
N GLU A 4 -3.68 13.56 18.98
CA GLU A 4 -3.11 14.24 17.80
C GLU A 4 -1.58 14.21 17.78
N ASN A 5 -0.93 14.25 18.96
CA ASN A 5 0.52 14.08 19.05
C ASN A 5 0.97 12.64 18.76
N GLU A 6 0.11 11.63 18.84
CA GLU A 6 0.49 10.24 18.59
C GLU A 6 0.56 9.93 17.09
N ILE A 7 -0.43 10.38 16.31
CA ILE A 7 -0.43 10.16 14.87
C ILE A 7 0.69 10.93 14.18
N ASN A 8 0.95 12.18 14.58
CA ASN A 8 2.04 12.98 14.02
C ASN A 8 3.39 12.27 14.20
N ARG A 9 3.63 11.63 15.35
CA ARG A 9 4.88 10.91 15.59
C ARG A 9 5.13 9.74 14.65
N ILE A 10 4.08 9.02 14.21
CA ILE A 10 4.29 7.97 13.21
C ILE A 10 4.45 8.56 11.81
N LEU A 11 3.79 9.67 11.50
CA LEU A 11 3.97 10.38 10.23
C LEU A 11 5.41 10.93 10.09
N ASP A 12 5.96 11.51 11.16
CA ASP A 12 7.30 12.08 11.21
C ASP A 12 8.40 11.04 10.92
N ILE A 13 8.17 9.78 11.29
CA ILE A 13 9.11 8.67 11.02
C ILE A 13 8.82 7.96 9.69
N GLY A 14 7.92 8.50 8.87
CA GLY A 14 7.69 8.05 7.49
C GLY A 14 6.52 7.10 7.28
N PHE A 15 5.60 6.95 8.24
CA PHE A 15 4.35 6.26 7.94
C PHE A 15 3.51 7.05 6.93
N VAL A 16 2.91 6.33 5.99
CA VAL A 16 1.97 6.91 5.03
C VAL A 16 0.64 6.17 5.05
N GLU A 17 -0.47 6.90 4.92
CA GLU A 17 -1.79 6.28 4.76
C GLU A 17 -1.78 5.42 3.48
N SER A 18 -2.16 4.15 3.64
CA SER A 18 -2.00 3.12 2.59
C SER A 18 -3.27 2.31 2.33
N GLY A 19 -4.29 2.50 3.17
CA GLY A 19 -5.58 1.85 3.01
C GLY A 19 -6.53 2.19 4.15
N GLU A 20 -7.73 1.65 4.05
CA GLU A 20 -8.72 1.68 5.11
C GLU A 20 -9.55 0.39 5.11
N TRP A 21 -10.23 0.14 6.23
CA TRP A 21 -11.21 -0.92 6.32
C TRP A 21 -12.61 -0.37 6.05
N GLU A 22 -13.41 -1.15 5.33
CA GLU A 22 -14.82 -0.89 5.06
C GLU A 22 -15.68 -2.04 5.57
N ILE A 23 -16.95 -1.76 5.86
CA ILE A 23 -17.93 -2.80 6.18
C ILE A 23 -18.94 -2.94 5.04
N SER A 24 -19.07 -4.15 4.50
CA SER A 24 -20.02 -4.47 3.42
C SER A 24 -20.70 -5.81 3.72
N LYS A 25 -22.03 -5.85 3.69
CA LYS A 25 -22.83 -7.06 3.96
C LYS A 25 -22.38 -7.80 5.24
N ARG A 26 -22.16 -7.04 6.33
CA ARG A 26 -21.68 -7.52 7.65
C ARG A 26 -20.27 -8.15 7.69
N LYS A 27 -19.50 -8.08 6.60
CA LYS A 27 -18.09 -8.48 6.53
C LYS A 27 -17.22 -7.24 6.39
N ILE A 28 -16.03 -7.26 7.00
CA ILE A 28 -15.04 -6.21 6.73
C ILE A 28 -14.35 -6.52 5.39
N LYS A 29 -13.95 -5.48 4.68
CA LYS A 29 -13.16 -5.55 3.45
C LYS A 29 -12.04 -4.54 3.51
N ARG A 30 -10.87 -4.91 3.00
CA ARG A 30 -9.73 -4.00 2.86
C ARG A 30 -9.85 -3.16 1.58
N ASN A 31 -9.76 -1.85 1.72
CA ASN A 31 -9.57 -0.92 0.61
C ASN A 31 -8.13 -0.41 0.66
N LEU A 32 -7.23 -1.07 -0.08
CA LEU A 32 -5.79 -0.76 -0.07
C LEU A 32 -5.39 -0.04 -1.35
N TYR A 33 -4.66 1.04 -1.20
CA TYR A 33 -4.30 1.90 -2.31
C TYR A 33 -2.82 2.28 -2.39
N ARG A 34 -1.99 1.94 -1.41
CA ARG A 34 -0.52 2.12 -1.50
C ARG A 34 0.22 1.00 -0.81
N ASN A 35 1.48 0.76 -1.19
CA ASN A 35 2.39 -0.20 -0.57
C ASN A 35 1.94 -1.67 -0.67
N LEU A 36 1.08 -2.04 -1.62
CA LEU A 36 0.42 -3.36 -1.65
C LEU A 36 1.42 -4.53 -1.67
N LEU A 37 2.51 -4.39 -2.42
CA LEU A 37 3.54 -5.43 -2.54
C LEU A 37 4.74 -5.20 -1.60
N SER A 38 4.75 -4.13 -0.80
CA SER A 38 5.84 -3.85 0.13
C SER A 38 5.92 -4.95 1.19
N ARG A 39 7.15 -5.42 1.47
CA ARG A 39 7.50 -6.41 2.50
C ARG A 39 8.36 -5.77 3.57
N ASN A 40 8.61 -6.48 4.68
CA ASN A 40 9.39 -5.96 5.82
C ASN A 40 8.84 -4.62 6.33
N ILE A 41 7.52 -4.52 6.40
CA ILE A 41 6.83 -3.28 6.75
C ILE A 41 6.43 -3.27 8.23
N LEU A 42 6.30 -2.06 8.76
CA LEU A 42 5.54 -1.79 9.97
C LEU A 42 4.22 -1.14 9.56
N TYR A 43 3.12 -1.49 10.20
CA TYR A 43 1.82 -0.91 9.92
C TYR A 43 1.06 -0.61 11.20
N SER A 44 0.10 0.29 11.09
CA SER A 44 -0.76 0.69 12.19
C SER A 44 -2.22 0.82 11.77
N PHE A 45 -3.13 0.42 12.66
CA PHE A 45 -4.56 0.73 12.54
C PHE A 45 -4.90 1.95 13.40
N VAL A 46 -5.55 2.92 12.78
CA VAL A 46 -5.83 4.23 13.37
C VAL A 46 -7.30 4.55 13.25
N VAL A 47 -7.91 5.06 14.33
CA VAL A 47 -9.32 5.47 14.37
C VAL A 47 -9.38 6.91 14.86
N GLY A 48 -9.84 7.83 14.01
CA GLY A 48 -9.64 9.27 14.24
C GLY A 48 -8.14 9.58 14.30
N ASN A 49 -7.68 10.12 15.43
CA ASN A 49 -6.25 10.38 15.69
C ASN A 49 -5.62 9.37 16.65
N GLU A 50 -6.31 8.27 16.98
CA GLU A 50 -5.84 7.29 17.97
C GLU A 50 -5.23 6.06 17.30
N ILE A 51 -3.98 5.76 17.63
CA ILE A 51 -3.30 4.54 17.22
C ILE A 51 -3.85 3.37 18.03
N LYS A 52 -4.59 2.47 17.37
CA LYS A 52 -5.24 1.32 18.00
C LYS A 52 -4.36 0.08 18.01
N TYR A 53 -3.61 -0.13 16.93
CA TYR A 53 -2.76 -1.30 16.75
C TYR A 53 -1.48 -0.96 16.00
N ILE A 54 -0.40 -1.65 16.34
CA ILE A 54 0.87 -1.65 15.60
C ILE A 54 1.25 -3.11 15.37
N GLY A 55 1.65 -3.43 14.13
CA GLY A 55 2.16 -4.76 13.79
C GLY A 55 3.22 -4.69 12.71
N LYS A 56 4.09 -5.70 12.65
CA LYS A 56 5.05 -5.91 11.57
C LYS A 56 4.69 -7.08 10.67
N THR A 57 5.26 -7.12 9.47
CA THR A 57 5.21 -8.33 8.63
C THR A 57 6.40 -8.42 7.67
N ILE A 58 6.89 -9.64 7.46
CA ILE A 58 7.85 -9.98 6.38
C ILE A 58 7.14 -10.34 5.07
N ASN A 59 5.83 -10.60 5.13
CA ASN A 59 4.98 -10.83 3.97
C ASN A 59 4.60 -9.50 3.31
N THR A 60 3.91 -9.55 2.16
CA THR A 60 3.41 -8.33 1.53
C THR A 60 2.32 -7.68 2.37
N PHE A 61 2.21 -6.35 2.32
CA PHE A 61 1.11 -5.60 2.92
C PHE A 61 -0.26 -6.21 2.57
N LEU A 62 -0.46 -6.52 1.29
CA LEU A 62 -1.67 -7.12 0.78
C LEU A 62 -2.01 -8.44 1.48
N THR A 63 -1.05 -9.34 1.62
CA THR A 63 -1.23 -10.65 2.26
C THR A 63 -1.53 -10.48 3.75
N ARG A 64 -0.80 -9.59 4.44
CA ARG A 64 -1.04 -9.36 5.87
C ARG A 64 -2.43 -8.79 6.14
N MET A 65 -2.88 -7.84 5.32
CA MET A 65 -4.24 -7.30 5.43
C MET A 65 -5.30 -8.36 5.09
N TYR A 66 -5.05 -9.25 4.12
CA TYR A 66 -5.96 -10.36 3.87
C TYR A 66 -6.13 -11.28 5.09
N GLY A 67 -5.07 -11.50 5.88
CA GLY A 67 -5.13 -12.27 7.13
C GLY A 67 -6.17 -11.73 8.13
N TYR A 68 -6.35 -10.40 8.20
CA TYR A 68 -7.41 -9.79 9.02
C TYR A 68 -8.79 -9.87 8.35
N GLU A 69 -8.85 -9.83 7.01
CA GLU A 69 -10.09 -9.94 6.24
C GLU A 69 -10.69 -11.37 6.24
N SER A 70 -9.86 -12.40 6.28
CA SER A 70 -10.30 -13.80 6.32
C SER A 70 -9.30 -14.64 7.12
N PRO A 71 -9.32 -14.52 8.48
CA PRO A 71 -8.37 -15.23 9.32
C PRO A 71 -8.55 -16.75 9.24
N GLY A 72 -7.43 -17.47 9.23
CA GLY A 72 -7.39 -18.92 9.37
C GLY A 72 -7.81 -19.39 10.77
N LYS A 73 -8.06 -20.70 10.91
CA LYS A 73 -8.54 -21.29 12.17
C LYS A 73 -7.57 -21.12 13.34
N SER A 74 -6.26 -21.04 13.10
CA SER A 74 -5.22 -20.89 14.13
C SER A 74 -4.78 -19.44 14.37
N GLN A 75 -5.30 -18.47 13.60
CA GLN A 75 -4.81 -17.09 13.62
C GLN A 75 -5.51 -16.24 14.67
N GLU A 76 -5.28 -16.53 15.95
CA GLU A 76 -5.96 -15.86 17.08
C GLU A 76 -5.78 -14.34 17.09
N THR A 77 -4.56 -13.86 16.82
CA THR A 77 -4.29 -12.42 16.69
C THR A 77 -5.16 -11.81 15.59
N ASN A 78 -5.26 -12.45 14.43
CA ASN A 78 -6.05 -11.92 13.31
C ASN A 78 -7.55 -11.93 13.63
N LYS A 79 -8.06 -13.00 14.26
CA LYS A 79 -9.47 -13.07 14.70
C LYS A 79 -9.84 -11.95 15.67
N ARG A 80 -8.99 -11.72 16.67
CA ARG A 80 -9.17 -10.66 17.67
C ARG A 80 -9.14 -9.28 17.04
N ILE A 81 -8.11 -8.97 16.26
CA ILE A 81 -7.98 -7.65 15.63
C ILE A 81 -9.11 -7.41 14.62
N ARG A 82 -9.52 -8.45 13.87
CA ARG A 82 -10.72 -8.41 13.02
C ARG A 82 -11.98 -8.03 13.79
N LYS A 83 -12.18 -8.60 14.98
CA LYS A 83 -13.34 -8.27 15.85
C LYS A 83 -13.32 -6.78 16.18
N ASN A 84 -12.17 -6.25 16.63
CA ASN A 84 -12.04 -4.85 16.99
C ASN A 84 -12.28 -3.90 15.80
N ILE A 85 -11.72 -4.21 14.62
CA ILE A 85 -11.98 -3.47 13.38
C ILE A 85 -13.48 -3.43 13.08
N LYS A 86 -14.15 -4.59 13.15
CA LYS A 86 -15.58 -4.71 12.87
C LYS A 86 -16.44 -3.89 13.85
N GLU A 87 -16.05 -3.82 15.11
CA GLU A 87 -16.75 -3.03 16.13
C GLU A 87 -16.68 -1.53 15.86
N GLU A 88 -15.49 -1.00 15.53
CA GLU A 88 -15.35 0.42 15.20
C GLU A 88 -16.10 0.80 13.90
N LEU A 89 -16.07 -0.07 12.88
CA LEU A 89 -16.84 0.16 11.65
C LEU A 89 -18.36 0.14 11.88
N ARG A 90 -18.86 -0.71 12.78
CA ARG A 90 -20.29 -0.73 13.16
C ARG A 90 -20.72 0.54 13.88
N ARG A 91 -19.79 1.21 14.57
CA ARG A 91 -19.99 2.52 15.17
C ARG A 91 -19.82 3.67 14.17
N ASN A 92 -19.84 3.36 12.87
CA ASN A 92 -19.63 4.30 11.77
C ASN A 92 -18.29 5.07 11.84
N LYS A 93 -17.27 4.50 12.47
CA LYS A 93 -15.93 5.08 12.50
C LYS A 93 -15.07 4.51 11.38
N LYS A 94 -14.20 5.34 10.82
CA LYS A 94 -13.18 4.91 9.85
C LYS A 94 -12.00 4.27 10.56
N VAL A 95 -11.54 3.14 10.05
CA VAL A 95 -10.29 2.48 10.51
C VAL A 95 -9.28 2.60 9.38
N LYS A 96 -8.38 3.58 9.50
CA LYS A 96 -7.30 3.83 8.55
C LYS A 96 -6.10 2.92 8.80
N ILE A 97 -5.33 2.68 7.74
CA ILE A 97 -4.15 1.83 7.77
C ILE A 97 -2.95 2.66 7.32
N PHE A 98 -2.01 2.88 8.23
CA PHE A 98 -0.75 3.56 7.95
C PHE A 98 0.37 2.53 7.82
N VAL A 99 1.29 2.73 6.87
CA VAL A 99 2.39 1.81 6.60
C VAL A 99 3.71 2.56 6.53
N LEU A 100 4.71 2.05 7.22
CA LEU A 100 6.13 2.35 7.04
C LEU A 100 6.76 1.21 6.23
N ALA A 101 7.14 1.50 4.99
CA ALA A 101 7.82 0.57 4.09
C ALA A 101 9.23 1.12 3.80
N PRO A 102 10.29 0.59 4.44
CA PRO A 102 11.65 1.07 4.22
C PRO A 102 12.05 0.88 2.75
N GLU A 103 12.58 1.93 2.11
CA GLU A 103 13.03 1.86 0.71
C GLU A 103 14.32 1.05 0.54
N SER A 104 15.17 1.07 1.57
CA SER A 104 16.41 0.29 1.64
C SER A 104 16.47 -0.47 2.96
N LEU A 105 17.06 -1.66 2.92
CA LEU A 105 17.46 -2.34 4.15
C LEU A 105 18.59 -1.54 4.80
N LEU A 106 18.41 -1.17 6.06
CA LEU A 106 19.50 -0.61 6.85
C LEU A 106 20.61 -1.68 6.92
N LYS A 107 21.86 -1.31 6.70
CA LYS A 107 23.00 -2.23 6.79
C LYS A 107 23.82 -1.95 8.04
N TYR A 108 24.27 -3.01 8.71
CA TYR A 108 25.28 -2.96 9.76
C TYR A 108 26.35 -4.01 9.44
N GLY A 109 27.49 -3.55 8.92
CA GLY A 109 28.43 -4.42 8.21
C GLY A 109 27.73 -5.13 7.05
N ASP A 110 27.87 -6.45 6.98
CA ASP A 110 27.24 -7.30 5.96
C ASP A 110 25.79 -7.70 6.28
N PHE A 111 25.28 -7.32 7.46
CA PHE A 111 23.95 -7.71 7.90
C PHE A 111 22.89 -6.69 7.51
N SER A 112 21.76 -7.17 7.00
CA SER A 112 20.58 -6.35 6.79
C SER A 112 19.73 -6.28 8.07
N VAL A 113 19.49 -5.07 8.55
CA VAL A 113 18.66 -4.78 9.72
C VAL A 113 17.23 -4.50 9.24
N ASN A 114 16.29 -5.28 9.77
CA ASN A 114 14.86 -5.05 9.53
C ASN A 114 14.37 -3.91 10.42
N LEU A 115 14.27 -2.71 9.84
CA LEU A 115 13.80 -1.51 10.56
C LEU A 115 12.42 -1.71 11.19
N ALA A 116 11.50 -2.38 10.50
CA ALA A 116 10.17 -2.67 11.05
C ALA A 116 10.23 -3.54 12.30
N ALA A 117 11.12 -4.55 12.31
CA ALA A 117 11.33 -5.38 13.48
C ALA A 117 11.94 -4.61 14.66
N GLY A 118 12.88 -3.70 14.39
CA GLY A 118 13.54 -2.89 15.41
C GLY A 118 12.67 -1.78 16.02
N LEU A 119 11.75 -1.20 15.25
CA LEU A 119 10.90 -0.10 15.71
C LEU A 119 9.62 -0.57 16.43
N GLU A 120 9.10 -1.76 16.12
CA GLU A 120 7.80 -2.22 16.62
C GLU A 120 7.70 -2.18 18.15
N ASP A 121 8.64 -2.80 18.85
CA ASP A 121 8.59 -2.92 20.31
C ASP A 121 8.72 -1.56 21.01
N SER A 122 9.56 -0.67 20.46
CA SER A 122 9.76 0.69 20.95
C SER A 122 8.50 1.55 20.76
N LEU A 123 7.83 1.41 19.61
CA LEU A 123 6.59 2.12 19.31
C LEU A 123 5.44 1.60 20.18
N ILE A 124 5.28 0.29 20.33
CA ILE A 124 4.27 -0.30 21.22
C ILE A 124 4.51 0.12 22.67
N ALA A 125 5.76 0.12 23.14
CA ALA A 125 6.07 0.51 24.51
C ALA A 125 5.72 1.98 24.80
N LYS A 126 5.97 2.88 23.82
CA LYS A 126 5.75 4.31 24.01
C LYS A 126 4.33 4.78 23.72
N ILE A 127 3.64 4.16 22.75
CA ILE A 127 2.26 4.52 22.36
C ILE A 127 1.23 3.73 23.18
N LYS A 128 1.57 2.50 23.60
CA LYS A 128 0.67 1.58 24.30
C LYS A 128 -0.69 1.39 23.59
N PRO A 129 -0.72 1.02 22.29
CA PRO A 129 -1.97 0.87 21.56
C PRO A 129 -2.87 -0.18 22.22
N ASN A 130 -4.14 0.14 22.42
CA ASN A 130 -5.05 -0.70 23.21
C ASN A 130 -5.41 -2.04 22.55
N TRP A 131 -5.12 -2.26 21.27
CA TRP A 131 -5.28 -3.57 20.61
C TRP A 131 -3.98 -4.40 20.62
N ASN A 132 -2.85 -3.83 21.04
CA ASN A 132 -1.63 -4.59 21.31
C ASN A 132 -1.70 -5.19 22.72
N PHE A 133 -1.41 -6.48 22.87
CA PHE A 133 -1.29 -7.07 24.20
C PHE A 133 -0.02 -6.55 24.89
N GLN A 134 -0.11 -6.20 26.17
CA GLN A 134 1.03 -5.85 27.01
C GLN A 134 1.25 -6.98 28.03
N GLY A 135 2.33 -7.75 27.90
CA GLY A 135 2.65 -8.85 28.83
C GLY A 135 3.74 -9.79 28.31
N LYS A 136 4.36 -10.56 29.23
CA LYS A 136 5.56 -11.43 29.11
C LYS A 136 5.44 -12.63 28.15
N THR A 137 4.80 -12.47 27.00
CA THR A 137 4.82 -13.45 25.91
C THR A 137 5.39 -12.79 24.65
N ARG A 138 6.46 -11.99 24.84
CA ARG A 138 7.31 -11.56 23.74
C ARG A 138 8.15 -12.76 23.31
N LEU A 139 8.24 -12.99 22.00
CA LEU A 139 8.96 -14.07 21.30
C LEU A 139 8.16 -15.32 20.93
N ILE A 140 6.84 -15.24 20.74
CA ILE A 140 6.31 -15.97 19.58
C ILE A 140 6.70 -15.11 18.38
N ILE A 141 7.88 -15.38 17.82
CA ILE A 141 8.06 -15.25 16.37
C ILE A 141 6.77 -15.86 15.81
N ASP A 142 5.94 -15.10 15.08
CA ASP A 142 4.78 -15.57 14.33
C ASP A 142 5.30 -16.66 13.34
N LYS A 143 5.69 -17.82 13.88
CA LYS A 143 6.07 -19.03 13.18
C LYS A 143 4.73 -19.60 12.77
N LYS A 144 4.47 -19.49 11.48
CA LYS A 144 3.23 -19.83 10.76
C LYS A 144 2.23 -18.67 10.63
N ASP A 145 2.69 -17.54 10.09
CA ASP A 145 2.00 -17.07 8.88
C ASP A 145 2.12 -18.25 7.89
N GLU A 146 1.12 -19.15 7.84
CA GLU A 146 1.03 -20.10 6.73
C GLU A 146 1.25 -19.30 5.45
N GLU A 147 2.12 -19.78 4.55
CA GLU A 147 2.24 -19.21 3.22
C GLU A 147 0.85 -19.26 2.58
N ILE A 148 0.10 -18.17 2.70
CA ILE A 148 -1.13 -17.96 1.95
C ILE A 148 -0.66 -18.04 0.51
N LYS A 149 -0.97 -19.13 -0.19
CA LYS A 149 -0.61 -19.34 -1.59
C LYS A 149 -1.05 -18.12 -2.40
N VAL A 150 -0.10 -17.20 -2.62
CA VAL A 150 -0.29 -15.85 -3.18
C VAL A 150 -0.90 -15.91 -4.59
N LYS A 151 -0.87 -17.08 -5.23
CA LYS A 151 -1.38 -17.34 -6.59
C LYS A 151 -2.82 -16.85 -6.84
N ASN A 152 -3.66 -16.71 -5.82
CA ASN A 152 -5.08 -16.37 -5.97
C ASN A 152 -5.55 -15.09 -5.26
N LEU A 153 -4.66 -14.27 -4.68
CA LEU A 153 -5.08 -12.98 -4.13
C LEU A 153 -5.48 -12.02 -5.26
N ARG A 154 -6.77 -12.03 -5.61
CA ARG A 154 -7.37 -10.96 -6.40
C ARG A 154 -7.37 -9.70 -5.54
N ILE A 155 -6.61 -8.71 -5.98
CA ILE A 155 -6.69 -7.38 -5.41
C ILE A 155 -8.04 -6.81 -5.83
N ASN A 156 -9.02 -6.91 -4.93
CA ASN A 156 -10.32 -6.28 -5.06
C ASN A 156 -10.24 -4.75 -4.83
N THR A 157 -9.20 -4.08 -5.34
CA THR A 157 -9.38 -2.64 -5.61
C THR A 157 -10.17 -2.60 -6.89
N THR A 158 -11.50 -2.56 -6.74
CA THR A 158 -12.42 -2.29 -7.84
C THR A 158 -12.05 -0.92 -8.38
N VAL A 159 -11.13 -0.88 -9.35
CA VAL A 159 -10.95 0.31 -10.19
C VAL A 159 -12.29 0.46 -10.87
N LYS A 160 -13.07 1.44 -10.45
CA LYS A 160 -14.37 1.70 -11.07
C LYS A 160 -14.14 2.01 -12.55
N LYS A 161 -15.08 1.65 -13.43
CA LYS A 161 -14.89 1.73 -14.89
C LYS A 161 -14.57 3.17 -15.32
N GLU A 162 -15.13 4.16 -14.63
CA GLU A 162 -14.88 5.59 -14.79
C GLU A 162 -13.43 6.01 -14.48
N ASN A 163 -12.68 5.19 -13.75
CA ASN A 163 -11.28 5.45 -13.38
C ASN A 163 -10.30 4.76 -14.34
N ILE A 164 -10.73 4.37 -15.55
CA ILE A 164 -9.88 3.76 -16.58
C ILE A 164 -9.59 4.78 -17.67
N ILE A 165 -8.31 5.12 -17.82
CA ILE A 165 -7.79 5.98 -18.88
C ILE A 165 -7.27 5.11 -20.02
N LYS A 166 -7.55 5.51 -21.25
CA LYS A 166 -6.98 4.94 -22.48
C LYS A 166 -5.87 5.83 -22.99
N LEU A 167 -4.73 5.24 -23.35
CA LEU A 167 -3.55 5.97 -23.82
C LEU A 167 -2.84 5.21 -24.93
N ASN A 168 -2.52 5.90 -26.03
CA ASN A 168 -1.72 5.33 -27.12
C ASN A 168 -0.22 5.43 -26.78
N LEU A 169 0.50 4.33 -26.93
CA LEU A 169 1.94 4.25 -26.69
C LEU A 169 2.73 4.93 -27.81
N SER A 170 2.89 6.26 -27.72
CA SER A 170 3.79 7.00 -28.62
C SER A 170 5.21 6.44 -28.58
N LYS A 171 6.01 6.69 -29.63
CA LYS A 171 7.44 6.33 -29.67
C LYS A 171 8.18 6.76 -28.41
N SER A 172 7.90 7.97 -27.90
CA SER A 172 8.55 8.47 -26.69
C SER A 172 8.14 7.70 -25.44
N TYR A 173 6.86 7.39 -25.27
CA TYR A 173 6.35 6.66 -24.10
C TYR A 173 6.88 5.22 -24.08
N TYR A 174 6.85 4.58 -25.24
CA TYR A 174 7.30 3.21 -25.47
C TYR A 174 8.80 3.05 -25.21
N SER A 175 9.62 3.98 -25.71
CA SER A 175 11.09 3.87 -25.64
C SER A 175 11.71 4.46 -24.37
N LYS A 176 11.02 5.35 -23.65
CA LYS A 176 11.58 6.03 -22.48
C LYS A 176 10.94 5.62 -21.14
N GLY A 177 9.84 4.87 -21.15
CA GLY A 177 9.21 4.37 -19.91
C GLY A 177 8.56 5.47 -19.09
N PHE A 178 7.86 6.39 -19.75
CA PHE A 178 6.97 7.37 -19.12
C PHE A 178 5.71 7.55 -19.98
N PHE A 179 4.69 8.20 -19.45
CA PHE A 179 3.55 8.65 -20.25
C PHE A 179 2.92 9.91 -19.65
N ASN A 180 2.29 10.73 -20.50
CA ASN A 180 1.55 11.90 -20.05
C ASN A 180 0.09 11.56 -19.77
N ILE A 181 -0.44 12.11 -18.69
CA ILE A 181 -1.85 12.10 -18.35
C ILE A 181 -2.49 13.37 -18.91
N LYS A 182 -3.65 13.22 -19.56
CA LYS A 182 -4.44 14.34 -20.07
C LYS A 182 -4.91 15.23 -18.93
N LYS A 183 -5.08 16.53 -19.21
CA LYS A 183 -5.48 17.53 -18.21
C LYS A 183 -6.80 17.16 -17.51
N GLU A 184 -7.76 16.60 -18.24
CA GLU A 184 -9.06 16.12 -17.74
C GLU A 184 -8.96 15.06 -16.62
N HIS A 185 -7.81 14.38 -16.49
CA HIS A 185 -7.57 13.38 -15.44
C HIS A 185 -6.53 13.84 -14.41
N SER A 186 -6.08 15.10 -14.47
CA SER A 186 -4.98 15.62 -13.63
C SER A 186 -5.25 15.51 -12.12
N ASP A 187 -6.50 15.69 -11.70
CA ASP A 187 -6.87 15.80 -10.28
C ASP A 187 -6.88 14.44 -9.56
N TYR A 188 -6.83 13.36 -10.34
CA TYR A 188 -6.71 12.01 -9.83
C TYR A 188 -5.29 11.63 -9.41
N PHE A 189 -4.30 12.51 -9.64
CA PHE A 189 -2.88 12.25 -9.36
C PHE A 189 -2.35 13.21 -8.29
N GLY A 190 -1.35 12.74 -7.53
CA GLY A 190 -0.67 13.51 -6.49
C GLY A 190 0.07 14.76 -7.01
N ALA A 191 0.74 15.45 -6.09
CA ALA A 191 1.50 16.67 -6.38
C ALA A 191 2.79 16.37 -7.16
N ASP A 192 3.49 17.42 -7.61
CA ASP A 192 4.77 17.27 -8.28
C ASP A 192 5.79 16.53 -7.40
N LYS A 193 6.65 15.74 -8.04
CA LYS A 193 7.67 14.85 -7.46
C LYS A 193 7.14 13.77 -6.50
N ASN A 194 5.83 13.67 -6.26
CA ASN A 194 5.28 12.61 -5.44
C ASN A 194 5.57 11.24 -6.05
N ARG A 195 5.90 10.28 -5.19
CA ARG A 195 6.09 8.89 -5.59
C ARG A 195 4.76 8.26 -6.03
N ILE A 196 4.83 7.41 -7.04
CA ILE A 196 3.68 6.66 -7.55
C ILE A 196 4.04 5.20 -7.78
N GLU A 197 3.13 4.31 -7.41
CA GLU A 197 3.27 2.87 -7.63
C GLU A 197 2.53 2.47 -8.91
N ILE A 198 3.27 1.84 -9.83
CA ILE A 198 2.74 1.40 -11.12
C ILE A 198 2.63 -0.11 -11.10
N TYR A 199 1.44 -0.63 -10.81
CA TYR A 199 1.16 -2.06 -10.82
C TYR A 199 1.00 -2.56 -12.26
N LEU A 200 1.57 -3.71 -12.56
CA LEU A 200 1.65 -4.22 -13.93
C LEU A 200 0.87 -5.53 -14.10
N GLY A 201 -0.02 -5.55 -15.09
CA GLY A 201 -0.88 -6.68 -15.43
C GLY A 201 -2.03 -6.89 -14.42
N ARG A 202 -3.06 -7.66 -14.83
CA ARG A 202 -4.33 -7.81 -14.08
C ARG A 202 -4.17 -8.34 -12.65
N LYS A 203 -3.09 -9.08 -12.36
CA LYS A 203 -2.84 -9.67 -11.04
C LYS A 203 -2.01 -8.77 -10.12
N LYS A 204 -1.54 -7.60 -10.57
CA LYS A 204 -0.64 -6.67 -9.84
C LYS A 204 0.52 -7.39 -9.13
N GLN A 205 1.13 -8.38 -9.79
CA GLN A 205 2.23 -9.16 -9.21
C GLN A 205 3.58 -8.45 -9.33
N LYS A 206 3.68 -7.48 -10.26
CA LYS A 206 4.84 -6.63 -10.43
C LYS A 206 4.43 -5.18 -10.16
N CYS A 207 5.28 -4.44 -9.47
CA CYS A 207 5.11 -3.02 -9.20
C CYS A 207 6.39 -2.30 -9.56
N VAL A 208 6.29 -1.28 -10.41
CA VAL A 208 7.37 -0.35 -10.71
C VAL A 208 7.19 0.89 -9.84
N LYS A 209 8.26 1.33 -9.19
CA LYS A 209 8.28 2.57 -8.41
C LYS A 209 8.60 3.74 -9.33
N GLY A 210 7.75 4.74 -9.33
CA GLY A 210 7.83 5.90 -10.20
C GLY A 210 7.69 7.22 -9.45
N TYR A 211 7.61 8.30 -10.21
CA TYR A 211 7.24 9.62 -9.69
C TYR A 211 6.34 10.37 -10.66
N ILE A 212 5.62 11.34 -10.11
CA ILE A 212 4.77 12.28 -10.83
C ILE A 212 5.60 13.53 -11.14
N ASP A 213 5.66 13.93 -12.41
CA ASP A 213 6.25 15.17 -12.86
C ASP A 213 5.18 16.09 -13.45
N ARG A 214 4.93 17.22 -12.81
CA ARG A 214 3.98 18.25 -13.29
C ARG A 214 4.70 19.42 -13.95
N THR A 215 6.03 19.42 -14.00
CA THR A 215 6.83 20.51 -14.59
C THR A 215 7.15 20.28 -16.07
N SER A 216 7.11 19.01 -16.51
CA SER A 216 7.40 18.61 -17.89
C SER A 216 6.40 19.08 -18.96
N ASN A 217 5.16 19.38 -18.58
CA ASN A 217 4.09 19.76 -19.51
C ASN A 217 3.62 21.18 -19.17
N SER A 218 3.49 22.05 -20.18
CA SER A 218 3.17 23.48 -20.01
C SER A 218 1.84 23.77 -19.29
N ASN A 219 0.89 22.83 -19.34
CA ASN A 219 -0.41 22.92 -18.66
C ASN A 219 -0.43 22.27 -17.26
N ASN A 220 0.75 21.93 -16.72
CA ASN A 220 0.97 21.23 -15.45
C ASN A 220 0.28 19.84 -15.37
N SER A 221 -0.04 19.23 -16.51
CA SER A 221 -0.62 17.89 -16.51
C SER A 221 0.42 16.85 -16.09
N PRO A 222 0.03 15.79 -15.36
CA PRO A 222 0.98 14.82 -14.84
C PRO A 222 1.71 14.05 -15.95
N ARG A 223 3.04 13.97 -15.86
CA ARG A 223 3.86 12.96 -16.54
C ARG A 223 4.24 11.90 -15.51
N ILE A 224 3.93 10.64 -15.80
CA ILE A 224 4.22 9.52 -14.91
C ILE A 224 5.49 8.84 -15.39
N HIS A 225 6.52 8.87 -14.55
CA HIS A 225 7.80 8.24 -14.83
C HIS A 225 7.88 6.87 -14.17
N GLY A 226 8.13 5.81 -14.95
CA GLY A 226 8.46 4.47 -14.46
C GLY A 226 9.85 3.99 -14.88
N GLY A 227 10.56 4.76 -15.72
CA GLY A 227 11.95 4.51 -16.08
C GLY A 227 12.17 3.19 -16.84
N LYS A 228 13.36 2.60 -16.64
CA LYS A 228 13.82 1.40 -17.34
C LYS A 228 12.86 0.22 -17.15
N GLU A 229 12.40 -0.03 -15.92
CA GLU A 229 11.53 -1.18 -15.63
C GLU A 229 10.16 -1.07 -16.32
N LEU A 230 9.58 0.14 -16.37
CA LEU A 230 8.33 0.36 -17.09
C LEU A 230 8.54 0.22 -18.59
N LYS A 231 9.63 0.79 -19.13
CA LYS A 231 10.00 0.65 -20.55
C LYS A 231 10.06 -0.81 -20.97
N GLU A 232 10.87 -1.61 -20.26
CA GLU A 232 11.06 -3.03 -20.55
C GLU A 232 9.74 -3.81 -20.47
N TRP A 233 8.90 -3.50 -19.48
CA TRP A 233 7.61 -4.17 -19.39
C TRP A 233 6.67 -3.78 -20.52
N LEU A 234 6.61 -2.51 -20.93
CA LEU A 234 5.81 -2.08 -22.07
C LEU A 234 6.26 -2.79 -23.35
N GLN A 235 7.57 -2.83 -23.61
CA GLN A 235 8.16 -3.47 -24.79
C GLN A 235 7.90 -4.98 -24.85
N ASN A 236 7.88 -5.65 -23.70
CA ASN A 236 7.62 -7.09 -23.63
C ASN A 236 6.13 -7.46 -23.72
N ASN A 237 5.20 -6.50 -23.69
CA ASN A 237 3.77 -6.80 -23.56
C ASN A 237 2.88 -6.08 -24.59
N PHE A 238 3.39 -5.06 -25.27
CA PHE A 238 2.65 -4.24 -26.21
C PHE A 238 3.53 -3.84 -27.39
N ASP A 239 2.89 -3.56 -28.53
CA ASP A 239 3.53 -2.96 -29.68
C ASP A 239 3.54 -1.44 -29.58
N GLN A 240 4.53 -0.79 -30.21
CA GLN A 240 4.54 0.66 -30.34
C GLN A 240 3.25 1.13 -31.07
N GLY A 241 2.61 2.17 -30.54
CA GLY A 241 1.37 2.72 -31.10
C GLY A 241 0.08 2.07 -30.57
N SER A 242 0.17 0.93 -29.87
CA SER A 242 -1.01 0.28 -29.28
C SER A 242 -1.66 1.11 -28.17
N GLU A 243 -2.98 0.92 -27.98
CA GLU A 243 -3.73 1.51 -26.87
C GLU A 243 -3.53 0.66 -25.60
N ILE A 244 -3.06 1.29 -24.52
CA ILE A 244 -3.05 0.69 -23.18
C ILE A 244 -4.19 1.24 -22.32
N LYS A 245 -4.62 0.43 -21.35
CA LYS A 245 -5.59 0.83 -20.34
C LYS A 245 -4.89 1.01 -18.99
N ILE A 246 -5.11 2.17 -18.38
CA ILE A 246 -4.56 2.55 -17.08
C ILE A 246 -5.70 2.70 -16.09
N GLY A 247 -5.73 1.86 -15.07
CA GLY A 247 -6.68 1.98 -13.96
C GLY A 247 -6.11 2.84 -12.84
N ILE A 248 -6.82 3.89 -12.45
CA ILE A 248 -6.45 4.72 -11.30
C ILE A 248 -6.89 4.00 -10.03
N ILE A 249 -5.94 3.72 -9.14
CA ILE A 249 -6.20 3.13 -7.82
C ILE A 249 -6.30 4.24 -6.77
N SER A 250 -5.38 5.20 -6.80
CA SER A 250 -5.41 6.41 -5.99
C SER A 250 -4.51 7.49 -6.58
N LYS A 251 -4.38 8.62 -5.87
CA LYS A 251 -3.42 9.69 -6.19
C LYS A 251 -1.97 9.23 -6.30
N TYR A 252 -1.63 8.08 -5.69
CA TYR A 252 -0.26 7.56 -5.59
C TYR A 252 -0.11 6.16 -6.17
N SER A 253 -1.12 5.64 -6.87
CA SER A 253 -1.03 4.32 -7.45
C SER A 253 -1.96 4.11 -8.64
N ILE A 254 -1.45 3.37 -9.61
CA ILE A 254 -2.14 3.00 -10.84
C ILE A 254 -1.86 1.55 -11.20
N ILE A 255 -2.69 0.98 -12.07
CA ILE A 255 -2.45 -0.31 -12.70
C ILE A 255 -2.44 -0.14 -14.22
N ILE A 256 -1.48 -0.75 -14.92
CA ILE A 256 -1.52 -0.89 -16.37
C ILE A 256 -2.01 -2.29 -16.69
N PHE A 257 -3.16 -2.38 -17.37
CA PHE A 257 -3.77 -3.65 -17.73
C PHE A 257 -3.09 -4.23 -18.97
N LYS A 258 -2.88 -5.55 -18.94
CA LYS A 258 -2.65 -6.40 -20.12
C LYS A 258 -3.95 -7.15 -20.42
#